data_AF-A0A662YMI1-F1
#
_entry.id   AF-A0A662YMI1-F1
#
_cell.length_a   1.000
_cell.length_b   1.000
_cell.length_c   1.000
_cell.angle_alpha   90.00
_cell.angle_beta   90.00
_cell.angle_gamma   90.00
#
_symmetry.space_group_name_H-M   'P 1'
#
loop_
_entity.id
_entity.type
_entity.pdbx_description
1 polymer ?
#
loop_
_entity_poly.entity_id
_entity_poly.type
_entity_poly.pdbx_seq_one_letter_code
_entity_poly.pdbx_strand_id
1 'polypeptide(L)'
;MVVFSGNKETATPNDAMSSSDSAEDDFRKPALPISNLNLGKAIHTLNALQQEFPEVIPLNVGGTFFTTRLSTLRRYEDTMLAAMFSGRHRIPCDAEGRFFIDRDGAYFGDILNFLRAGELPARERVRAVHREAQYYSIGPLLASLEEVQPLTGEKVRQAFLDLMPYYKENLERILEIAKLRAIQRKARFAKLKICVYKEEMPVTPYERPLFNSLRFERSESEAKLFEHHCEVDVSFGPWEAVADVYDLLHCIVSDLATRGINADHQCIGVCDKHLINHYYCKRPIYEFKITWW
;
A
#
# COMPACT_ATOMS: atom_id res chain seq x y z
N MET A 1 -29.54 26.54 35.36
CA MET A 1 -30.01 26.65 36.75
C MET A 1 -29.83 25.27 37.38
N VAL A 2 -28.83 25.12 38.26
CA VAL A 2 -28.78 24.33 39.53
C VAL A 2 -29.23 22.85 39.42
N VAL A 3 -28.36 21.82 39.35
CA VAL A 3 -27.53 21.14 40.38
C VAL A 3 -28.28 20.75 41.68
N PHE A 4 -28.07 19.51 42.15
CA PHE A 4 -28.06 18.93 43.52
C PHE A 4 -28.78 17.56 43.50
N SER A 5 -28.10 16.41 43.55
CA SER A 5 -27.19 15.80 44.56
C SER A 5 -27.88 15.29 45.83
N GLY A 6 -27.55 14.06 46.23
CA GLY A 6 -27.64 13.58 47.63
C GLY A 6 -28.34 12.22 47.81
N ASN A 7 -27.64 11.09 47.68
CA ASN A 7 -26.92 10.32 48.72
C ASN A 7 -27.79 9.75 49.86
N LYS A 8 -27.76 8.42 50.07
CA LYS A 8 -27.48 7.77 51.38
C LYS A 8 -27.42 6.24 51.29
N GLU A 9 -26.26 5.71 51.64
CA GLU A 9 -26.03 4.37 52.17
C GLU A 9 -26.67 4.24 53.58
N THR A 10 -27.02 3.01 54.00
CA THR A 10 -26.60 2.42 55.30
C THR A 10 -27.20 1.02 55.53
N ALA A 11 -26.29 0.06 55.71
CA ALA A 11 -26.22 -1.06 56.67
C ALA A 11 -27.49 -1.78 57.23
N THR A 12 -27.35 -3.12 57.19
CA THR A 12 -28.03 -4.28 57.84
C THR A 12 -28.17 -4.19 59.38
N PRO A 13 -29.05 -4.95 60.11
CA PRO A 13 -28.80 -6.39 60.40
C PRO A 13 -30.02 -7.32 60.76
N ASN A 14 -29.73 -8.63 60.70
CA ASN A 14 -30.15 -9.78 61.54
C ASN A 14 -31.64 -10.15 61.82
N ASP A 15 -31.96 -11.44 61.61
CA ASP A 15 -32.37 -12.46 62.62
C ASP A 15 -33.19 -13.59 61.96
N ALA A 16 -32.69 -14.85 61.99
CA ALA A 16 -33.17 -15.95 62.86
C ALA A 16 -34.34 -16.75 62.21
N MET A 17 -34.45 -18.09 62.14
CA MET A 17 -33.89 -19.21 62.90
C MET A 17 -34.26 -20.57 62.25
N SER A 18 -33.39 -21.59 62.48
CA SER A 18 -33.67 -23.03 62.74
C SER A 18 -34.15 -23.94 61.56
N SER A 19 -33.71 -25.19 61.36
CA SER A 19 -33.19 -26.21 62.29
C SER A 19 -32.32 -27.31 61.60
N SER A 20 -31.18 -27.64 62.24
CA SER A 20 -30.54 -28.96 62.49
C SER A 20 -30.90 -30.21 61.67
N ASP A 21 -29.89 -30.97 61.20
CA ASP A 21 -29.43 -32.19 61.91
C ASP A 21 -28.03 -32.73 61.48
N SER A 22 -27.17 -32.83 62.49
CA SER A 22 -26.06 -33.75 62.84
C SER A 22 -25.47 -34.78 61.85
N ALA A 23 -24.14 -34.79 61.67
CA ALA A 23 -23.19 -35.76 62.28
C ALA A 23 -21.79 -35.73 61.61
N GLU A 24 -20.76 -35.79 62.46
CA GLU A 24 -19.32 -35.72 62.18
C GLU A 24 -18.76 -37.07 61.65
N ASP A 25 -17.71 -37.03 60.80
CA ASP A 25 -16.52 -37.89 61.01
C ASP A 25 -15.28 -37.37 60.26
N ASP A 26 -14.14 -37.43 60.94
CA ASP A 26 -12.84 -36.80 60.63
C ASP A 26 -11.83 -37.87 60.20
N PHE A 27 -11.24 -37.79 59.00
CA PHE A 27 -10.07 -38.60 58.65
C PHE A 27 -9.08 -37.87 57.71
N ARG A 28 -7.82 -37.82 58.16
CA ARG A 28 -6.66 -37.10 57.57
C ARG A 28 -5.97 -37.86 56.41
N LYS A 29 -5.70 -37.12 55.30
CA LYS A 29 -4.53 -37.11 54.35
C LYS A 29 -4.18 -38.41 53.56
N PRO A 30 -3.47 -38.37 52.38
CA PRO A 30 -2.40 -37.42 51.99
C PRO A 30 -2.37 -36.90 50.53
N ALA A 31 -1.45 -35.94 50.32
CA ALA A 31 -1.14 -35.27 49.06
C ALA A 31 -0.46 -36.19 48.02
N LEU A 32 -0.75 -35.93 46.75
CA LEU A 32 -0.11 -36.56 45.59
C LEU A 32 1.30 -35.99 45.34
N PRO A 33 2.24 -36.80 44.80
CA PRO A 33 3.64 -36.40 44.67
C PRO A 33 3.85 -35.45 43.49
N ILE A 34 4.53 -34.33 43.74
CA ILE A 34 5.17 -33.52 42.71
C ILE A 34 6.31 -34.37 42.16
N SER A 35 6.16 -34.85 40.93
CA SER A 35 7.24 -35.52 40.22
C SER A 35 8.30 -34.49 39.84
N ASN A 36 9.52 -34.70 40.33
CA ASN A 36 10.70 -33.95 39.93
C ASN A 36 10.87 -34.05 38.40
N LEU A 37 10.56 -32.96 37.68
CA LEU A 37 10.96 -32.82 36.29
C LEU A 37 12.49 -32.83 36.24
N ASN A 38 13.04 -33.89 35.64
CA ASN A 38 14.45 -33.99 35.31
C ASN A 38 14.84 -32.85 34.35
N LEU A 39 15.38 -31.75 34.91
CA LEU A 39 15.90 -30.61 34.16
C LEU A 39 16.99 -31.03 33.14
N GLY A 40 17.73 -32.11 33.42
CA GLY A 40 18.71 -32.69 32.50
C GLY A 40 18.11 -33.32 31.23
N LYS A 41 16.87 -33.81 31.29
CA LYS A 41 16.17 -34.34 30.09
C LYS A 41 15.58 -33.21 29.25
N ALA A 42 15.10 -32.13 29.86
CA ALA A 42 14.61 -30.96 29.14
C ALA A 42 15.72 -30.30 28.30
N ILE A 43 16.95 -30.22 28.84
CA ILE A 43 18.12 -29.70 28.10
C ILE A 43 18.51 -30.63 26.95
N HIS A 44 18.46 -31.95 27.14
CA HIS A 44 18.75 -32.91 26.06
C HIS A 44 17.70 -32.91 24.93
N THR A 45 16.42 -32.68 25.25
CA THR A 45 15.36 -32.59 24.25
C THR A 45 15.42 -31.29 23.44
N LEU A 46 15.93 -30.19 24.01
CA LEU A 46 16.16 -28.93 23.27
C LEU A 46 17.35 -29.03 22.29
N ASN A 47 18.34 -29.86 22.59
CA ASN A 47 19.46 -30.13 21.67
C ASN A 47 19.07 -31.06 20.50
N ALA A 48 17.93 -31.77 20.58
CA ALA A 48 17.52 -32.75 19.57
C ALA A 48 16.88 -32.14 18.31
N LEU A 49 16.72 -30.81 18.24
CA LEU A 49 16.14 -30.11 17.09
C LEU A 49 17.14 -29.26 16.30
N GLN A 50 18.42 -29.27 16.67
CA GLN A 50 19.44 -28.53 15.93
C GLN A 50 19.86 -29.31 14.68
N GLN A 51 19.34 -28.87 13.53
CA GLN A 51 19.83 -29.34 12.24
C GLN A 51 21.24 -28.78 12.01
N GLU A 52 22.24 -29.65 11.95
CA GLU A 52 23.58 -29.26 11.51
C GLU A 52 23.59 -29.04 10.00
N PHE A 53 24.24 -27.95 9.57
CA PHE A 53 24.35 -27.57 8.18
C PHE A 53 25.82 -27.68 7.72
N PRO A 54 26.09 -28.23 6.53
CA PRO A 54 27.44 -28.25 5.97
C PRO A 54 27.92 -26.82 5.64
N GLU A 55 29.24 -26.63 5.47
CA GLU A 55 29.79 -25.33 5.07
C GLU A 55 29.27 -24.88 3.70
N VAL A 56 29.14 -25.82 2.76
CA VAL A 56 28.61 -25.61 1.42
C VAL A 56 27.17 -26.10 1.36
N ILE A 57 26.26 -25.19 1.03
CA ILE A 57 24.81 -25.41 1.03
C ILE A 57 24.32 -25.52 -0.42
N PRO A 58 23.83 -26.71 -0.84
CA PRO A 58 23.10 -26.85 -2.09
C PRO A 58 21.64 -26.45 -1.90
N LEU A 59 21.13 -25.58 -2.78
CA LEU A 59 19.78 -25.02 -2.70
C LEU A 59 18.99 -25.38 -3.96
N ASN A 60 17.70 -25.64 -3.79
CA ASN A 60 16.71 -25.70 -4.85
C ASN A 60 15.63 -24.64 -4.57
N VAL A 61 15.63 -23.56 -5.35
CA VAL A 61 14.70 -22.44 -5.18
C VAL A 61 13.70 -22.46 -6.33
N GLY A 62 12.51 -23.04 -6.08
CA GLY A 62 11.46 -23.17 -7.09
C GLY A 62 11.87 -23.93 -8.36
N GLY A 63 12.84 -24.84 -8.26
CA GLY A 63 13.40 -25.58 -9.40
C GLY A 63 14.73 -25.03 -9.94
N THR A 64 15.18 -23.85 -9.50
CA THR A 64 16.49 -23.31 -9.85
C THR A 64 17.52 -23.68 -8.81
N PHE A 65 18.63 -24.30 -9.25
CA PHE A 65 19.65 -24.81 -8.35
C PHE A 65 20.75 -23.79 -8.10
N PHE A 66 21.10 -23.62 -6.81
CA PHE A 66 22.20 -22.77 -6.38
C PHE A 66 23.15 -23.54 -5.46
N THR A 67 24.36 -23.03 -5.35
CA THR A 67 25.32 -23.47 -4.35
C THR A 67 25.95 -22.25 -3.72
N THR A 68 25.99 -22.21 -2.39
CA THR A 68 26.53 -21.08 -1.64
C THR A 68 27.13 -21.55 -0.31
N ARG A 69 27.77 -20.65 0.44
CA ARG A 69 28.28 -20.96 1.79
C ARG A 69 27.21 -20.70 2.84
N LEU A 70 27.24 -21.47 3.92
CA LEU A 70 26.39 -21.23 5.10
C LEU A 70 26.60 -19.81 5.66
N SER A 71 27.86 -19.33 5.67
CA SER A 71 28.20 -17.97 6.09
C SER A 71 27.56 -16.88 5.22
N THR A 72 27.31 -17.15 3.93
CA THR A 72 26.61 -16.20 3.05
C THR A 72 25.14 -16.08 3.43
N LEU A 73 24.46 -17.20 3.66
CA LEU A 73 23.03 -17.21 4.05
C LEU A 73 22.80 -16.62 5.44
N ARG A 74 23.83 -16.67 6.30
CA ARG A 74 23.82 -16.13 7.67
C ARG A 74 24.54 -14.79 7.81
N ARG A 75 24.89 -14.12 6.70
CA ARG A 75 25.62 -12.85 6.74
C ARG A 75 24.92 -11.77 7.57
N TYR A 76 23.59 -11.73 7.48
CA TYR A 76 22.73 -10.81 8.24
C TYR A 76 21.82 -11.64 9.14
N GLU A 77 22.02 -11.53 10.45
CA GLU A 77 21.39 -12.39 11.47
C GLU A 77 19.87 -12.20 11.60
N ASP A 78 19.38 -11.03 11.20
CA ASP A 78 17.98 -10.59 11.24
C ASP A 78 17.18 -10.95 9.98
N THR A 79 17.71 -11.85 9.14
CA THR A 79 17.04 -12.29 7.91
C THR A 79 16.33 -13.63 8.07
N MET A 80 15.30 -13.85 7.24
CA MET A 80 14.63 -15.15 7.17
C MET A 80 15.61 -16.26 6.78
N LEU A 81 16.53 -16.00 5.85
CA LEU A 81 17.56 -16.96 5.44
C LEU A 81 18.47 -17.35 6.62
N ALA A 82 18.92 -16.37 7.42
CA ALA A 82 19.71 -16.68 8.61
C ALA A 82 18.92 -17.50 9.63
N ALA A 83 17.62 -17.22 9.80
CA ALA A 83 16.74 -18.00 10.67
C ALA A 83 16.56 -19.44 10.15
N MET A 84 16.23 -19.62 8.87
CA MET A 84 16.07 -20.94 8.24
C MET A 84 17.33 -21.80 8.46
N PHE A 85 18.51 -21.23 8.20
CA PHE A 85 19.79 -21.92 8.32
C PHE A 85 20.46 -21.75 9.69
N SER A 86 19.69 -21.40 10.74
CA SER A 86 20.19 -21.28 12.12
C SER A 86 20.36 -22.62 12.84
N GLY A 87 19.81 -23.68 12.28
CA GLY A 87 19.73 -25.02 12.89
C GLY A 87 18.45 -25.22 13.70
N ARG A 88 17.75 -24.15 14.07
CA ARG A 88 16.51 -24.23 14.87
C ARG A 88 15.29 -24.70 14.09
N HIS A 89 15.38 -24.74 12.76
CA HIS A 89 14.28 -25.08 11.87
C HIS A 89 14.72 -26.22 10.96
N ARG A 90 13.84 -27.20 10.78
CA ARG A 90 14.05 -28.25 9.78
C ARG A 90 13.66 -27.73 8.40
N ILE A 91 14.62 -27.70 7.48
CA ILE A 91 14.37 -27.31 6.08
C ILE A 91 14.14 -28.58 5.25
N PRO A 92 13.08 -28.65 4.41
CA PRO A 92 12.87 -29.78 3.51
C PRO A 92 13.99 -29.86 2.46
N CYS A 93 14.26 -31.07 1.97
CA CYS A 93 15.16 -31.30 0.84
C CYS A 93 14.41 -31.93 -0.33
N ASP A 94 14.90 -31.70 -1.54
CA ASP A 94 14.46 -32.44 -2.73
C ASP A 94 15.05 -33.86 -2.76
N ALA A 95 14.73 -34.62 -3.82
CA ALA A 95 15.16 -36.00 -3.98
C ALA A 95 16.70 -36.15 -4.05
N GLU A 96 17.39 -35.09 -4.45
CA GLU A 96 18.85 -35.03 -4.55
C GLU A 96 19.51 -34.48 -3.28
N GLY A 97 18.73 -34.21 -2.23
CA GLY A 97 19.22 -33.75 -0.93
C GLY A 97 19.51 -32.25 -0.85
N ARG A 98 19.08 -31.45 -1.83
CA ARG A 98 19.26 -29.99 -1.84
C ARG A 98 18.16 -29.33 -1.02
N PHE A 99 18.51 -28.33 -0.23
CA PHE A 99 17.54 -27.62 0.60
C PHE A 99 16.55 -26.85 -0.26
N PHE A 100 15.26 -27.11 -0.06
CA PHE A 100 14.20 -26.59 -0.91
C PHE A 100 13.60 -25.31 -0.33
N ILE A 101 13.45 -24.30 -1.20
CA ILE A 101 12.76 -23.04 -0.93
C ILE A 101 11.70 -22.85 -2.02
N ASP A 102 10.44 -22.75 -1.60
CA ASP A 102 9.31 -22.57 -2.52
C ASP A 102 9.15 -21.10 -2.93
N ARG A 103 10.14 -20.60 -3.69
CA ARG A 103 10.22 -19.21 -4.20
C ARG A 103 10.74 -19.18 -5.63
N ASP A 104 10.60 -18.04 -6.28
CA ASP A 104 11.09 -17.85 -7.64
C ASP A 104 12.62 -17.78 -7.68
N GLY A 105 13.23 -18.85 -8.18
CA GLY A 105 14.67 -18.94 -8.35
C GLY A 105 15.25 -17.95 -9.37
N ALA A 106 14.44 -17.35 -10.25
CA ALA A 106 14.93 -16.43 -11.28
C ALA A 106 15.59 -15.18 -10.68
N TYR A 107 15.18 -14.73 -9.48
CA TYR A 107 15.70 -13.53 -8.82
C TYR A 107 16.63 -13.84 -7.64
N PHE A 108 16.68 -15.11 -7.22
CA PHE A 108 17.48 -15.52 -6.06
C PHE A 108 19.00 -15.36 -6.29
N GLY A 109 19.44 -15.36 -7.55
CA GLY A 109 20.83 -15.03 -7.89
C GLY A 109 21.25 -13.62 -7.44
N ASP A 110 20.37 -12.62 -7.61
CA ASP A 110 20.66 -11.25 -7.17
C ASP A 110 20.67 -11.15 -5.64
N ILE A 111 19.78 -11.90 -4.97
CA ILE A 111 19.79 -12.04 -3.51
C ILE A 111 21.14 -12.57 -3.03
N LEU A 112 21.65 -13.63 -3.65
CA LEU A 112 22.96 -14.19 -3.31
C LEU A 112 24.11 -13.22 -3.62
N ASN A 113 24.07 -12.50 -4.73
CA ASN A 113 25.11 -11.52 -5.08
C ASN A 113 25.15 -10.37 -4.08
N PHE A 114 23.99 -9.89 -3.63
CA PHE A 114 23.92 -8.94 -2.53
C PHE A 114 24.51 -9.52 -1.24
N LEU A 115 24.13 -10.74 -0.85
CA LEU A 115 24.68 -11.39 0.35
C LEU A 115 26.18 -11.69 0.24
N ARG A 116 26.76 -11.79 -0.97
CA ARG A 116 28.19 -12.04 -1.18
C ARG A 116 29.00 -10.75 -1.17
N ALA A 117 28.59 -9.76 -1.96
CA ALA A 117 29.40 -8.58 -2.26
C ALA A 117 28.65 -7.25 -2.05
N GLY A 118 27.36 -7.27 -1.73
CA GLY A 118 26.52 -6.06 -1.65
C GLY A 118 26.08 -5.54 -3.03
N GLU A 119 26.19 -6.36 -4.07
CA GLU A 119 25.81 -5.98 -5.44
C GLU A 119 24.29 -5.83 -5.57
N LEU A 120 23.87 -4.76 -6.24
CA LEU A 120 22.46 -4.48 -6.54
C LEU A 120 22.08 -5.03 -7.92
N PRO A 121 20.81 -5.42 -8.11
CA PRO A 121 20.34 -5.96 -9.38
C PRO A 121 20.29 -4.90 -10.49
N ALA A 122 20.26 -5.37 -11.73
CA ALA A 122 19.97 -4.52 -12.89
C ALA A 122 18.59 -3.84 -12.77
N ARG A 123 18.45 -2.67 -13.38
CA ARG A 123 17.27 -1.79 -13.26
C ARG A 123 15.96 -2.49 -13.59
N GLU A 124 15.95 -3.40 -14.56
CA GLU A 124 14.74 -4.13 -14.98
C GLU A 124 14.28 -5.15 -13.92
N ARG A 125 15.20 -5.61 -13.06
CA ARG A 125 14.95 -6.65 -12.05
C ARG A 125 14.68 -6.08 -10.66
N VAL A 126 14.96 -4.79 -10.42
CA VAL A 126 14.78 -4.10 -9.13
C VAL A 126 13.44 -4.41 -8.47
N ARG A 127 12.32 -4.30 -9.21
CA ARG A 127 10.97 -4.55 -8.64
C ARG A 127 10.78 -5.99 -8.19
N ALA A 128 11.26 -6.95 -8.98
CA ALA A 128 11.11 -8.35 -8.66
C ALA A 128 12.03 -8.76 -7.50
N VAL A 129 13.27 -8.29 -7.51
CA VAL A 129 14.23 -8.50 -6.42
C VAL A 129 13.77 -7.83 -5.14
N HIS A 130 13.14 -6.65 -5.20
CA HIS A 130 12.55 -6.01 -4.04
C HIS A 130 11.48 -6.89 -3.38
N ARG A 131 10.60 -7.56 -4.15
CA ARG A 131 9.61 -8.50 -3.61
C ARG A 131 10.27 -9.70 -2.93
N GLU A 132 11.33 -10.25 -3.51
CA GLU A 132 12.08 -11.34 -2.88
C GLU A 132 12.84 -10.87 -1.63
N ALA A 133 13.45 -9.69 -1.66
CA ALA A 133 14.12 -9.09 -0.51
C ALA A 133 13.14 -8.85 0.65
N GLN A 134 11.89 -8.49 0.36
CA GLN A 134 10.81 -8.39 1.36
C GLN A 134 10.50 -9.76 1.95
N TYR A 135 10.33 -10.79 1.12
CA TYR A 135 10.06 -12.16 1.57
C TYR A 135 11.18 -12.67 2.48
N TYR A 136 12.44 -12.56 2.06
CA TYR A 136 13.59 -12.99 2.87
C TYR A 136 13.94 -12.04 4.03
N SER A 137 13.21 -10.92 4.16
CA SER A 137 13.41 -9.89 5.17
C SER A 137 14.84 -9.34 5.21
N ILE A 138 15.41 -9.02 4.04
CA ILE A 138 16.78 -8.51 3.92
C ILE A 138 16.77 -6.98 4.02
N GLY A 139 16.73 -6.46 5.25
CA GLY A 139 16.64 -5.02 5.53
C GLY A 139 17.65 -4.15 4.78
N PRO A 140 18.96 -4.46 4.81
CA PRO A 140 19.97 -3.67 4.09
C PRO A 140 19.77 -3.62 2.57
N LEU A 141 19.26 -4.71 1.97
CA LEU A 141 18.95 -4.74 0.54
C LEU A 141 17.72 -3.88 0.23
N LEU A 142 16.67 -3.98 1.06
CA LEU A 142 15.46 -3.16 0.89
C LEU A 142 15.79 -1.67 0.92
N ALA A 143 16.55 -1.23 1.93
CA ALA A 143 16.99 0.16 2.04
C ALA A 143 17.79 0.61 0.81
N SER A 144 18.66 -0.26 0.28
CA SER A 144 19.45 0.05 -0.92
C SER A 144 18.58 0.13 -2.17
N LEU A 145 17.61 -0.79 -2.34
CA LEU A 145 16.72 -0.83 -3.51
C LEU A 145 15.74 0.34 -3.56
N GLU A 146 15.32 0.84 -2.39
CA GLU A 146 14.43 1.99 -2.27
C GLU A 146 15.02 3.29 -2.86
N GLU A 147 16.35 3.36 -2.95
CA GLU A 147 17.11 4.46 -3.57
C GLU A 147 17.46 4.21 -5.05
N VAL A 148 16.96 3.12 -5.63
CA VAL A 148 17.20 2.74 -7.02
C VAL A 148 15.93 2.87 -7.87
N GLN A 149 16.11 3.32 -9.11
CA GLN A 149 15.03 3.33 -10.10
C GLN A 149 14.58 1.89 -10.43
N PRO A 150 13.26 1.62 -10.56
CA PRO A 150 12.17 2.59 -10.63
C PRO A 150 11.54 2.96 -9.27
N LEU A 151 11.94 2.36 -8.15
CA LEU A 151 11.24 2.50 -6.86
C LEU A 151 11.28 3.94 -6.33
N THR A 152 12.43 4.60 -6.40
CA THR A 152 12.54 6.01 -5.99
C THR A 152 11.64 6.93 -6.82
N GLY A 153 11.57 6.70 -8.13
CA GLY A 153 10.69 7.46 -9.02
C GLY A 153 9.21 7.27 -8.67
N GLU A 154 8.83 6.07 -8.24
CA GLU A 154 7.46 5.81 -7.77
C GLU A 154 7.13 6.51 -6.46
N LYS A 155 8.08 6.58 -5.51
CA LYS A 155 7.89 7.35 -4.28
C LYS A 155 7.63 8.83 -4.57
N VAL A 156 8.43 9.42 -5.47
CA VAL A 156 8.25 10.82 -5.90
C VAL A 156 6.89 11.01 -6.57
N ARG A 157 6.51 10.10 -7.47
CA ARG A 157 5.20 10.14 -8.12
C ARG A 157 4.05 9.99 -7.13
N GLN A 158 4.18 9.11 -6.15
CA GLN A 158 3.16 8.90 -5.13
C GLN A 158 2.99 10.16 -4.25
N ALA A 159 4.09 10.78 -3.83
CA ALA A 159 4.05 12.04 -3.08
C ALA A 159 3.34 13.16 -3.88
N PHE A 160 3.51 13.20 -5.20
CA PHE A 160 2.73 14.09 -6.06
C PHE A 160 1.23 13.76 -6.05
N LEU A 161 0.87 12.48 -6.25
CA LEU A 161 -0.53 12.06 -6.30
C LEU A 161 -1.27 12.22 -4.98
N ASP A 162 -0.57 12.13 -3.86
CA ASP A 162 -1.17 12.35 -2.53
C ASP A 162 -1.62 13.80 -2.32
N LEU A 163 -1.12 14.74 -3.13
CA LEU A 163 -1.57 16.14 -3.16
C LEU A 163 -2.71 16.40 -4.15
N MET A 164 -3.13 15.39 -4.93
CA MET A 164 -4.18 15.53 -5.94
C MET A 164 -5.56 15.21 -5.36
N PRO A 165 -6.49 16.18 -5.32
CA PRO A 165 -7.85 15.92 -4.84
C PRO A 165 -8.57 14.89 -5.71
N TYR A 166 -9.20 13.90 -5.06
CA TYR A 166 -10.06 12.89 -5.68
C TYR A 166 -9.40 12.09 -6.83
N TYR A 167 -8.07 11.99 -6.87
CA TYR A 167 -7.36 11.36 -7.99
C TYR A 167 -7.79 9.91 -8.22
N LYS A 168 -7.84 9.12 -7.14
CA LYS A 168 -8.19 7.68 -7.23
C LYS A 168 -9.64 7.51 -7.68
N GLU A 169 -10.55 8.28 -7.10
CA GLU A 169 -11.98 8.27 -7.41
C GLU A 169 -12.23 8.67 -8.87
N ASN A 170 -11.55 9.71 -9.34
CA ASN A 170 -11.62 10.16 -10.72
C ASN A 170 -11.05 9.12 -11.69
N LEU A 171 -9.95 8.45 -11.33
CA LEU A 171 -9.38 7.36 -12.13
C LEU A 171 -10.33 6.15 -12.24
N GLU A 172 -10.98 5.75 -11.15
CA GLU A 172 -12.00 4.70 -11.21
C GLU A 172 -13.19 5.12 -12.07
N ARG A 173 -13.63 6.37 -11.96
CA ARG A 173 -14.73 6.92 -12.77
C ARG A 173 -14.40 6.90 -14.27
N ILE A 174 -13.16 7.22 -14.65
CA ILE A 174 -12.68 7.09 -16.04
C ILE A 174 -12.89 5.66 -16.53
N LEU A 175 -12.43 4.67 -15.74
CA LEU A 175 -12.52 3.26 -16.10
C LEU A 175 -13.96 2.77 -16.24
N GLU A 176 -14.82 3.16 -15.31
CA GLU A 176 -16.24 2.82 -15.32
C GLU A 176 -16.93 3.35 -16.58
N ILE A 177 -16.79 4.65 -16.86
CA ILE A 177 -17.39 5.29 -18.03
C ILE A 177 -16.85 4.68 -19.32
N ALA A 178 -15.53 4.45 -19.39
CA ALA A 178 -14.89 3.85 -20.55
C ALA A 178 -15.42 2.43 -20.83
N LYS A 179 -15.54 1.62 -19.78
CA LYS A 179 -16.03 0.24 -19.87
C LYS A 179 -17.47 0.20 -20.33
N LEU A 180 -18.34 1.01 -19.71
CA LEU A 180 -19.75 1.10 -20.08
C LEU A 180 -19.92 1.51 -21.56
N ARG A 181 -19.21 2.56 -22.00
CA ARG A 181 -19.29 3.03 -23.41
C ARG A 181 -18.77 2.00 -24.40
N ALA A 182 -17.66 1.33 -24.10
CA ALA A 182 -17.08 0.29 -24.96
C ALA A 182 -18.05 -0.88 -25.15
N ILE A 183 -18.66 -1.37 -24.06
CA ILE A 183 -19.65 -2.45 -24.09
C ILE A 183 -20.91 -2.04 -24.86
N GLN A 184 -21.48 -0.87 -24.53
CA GLN A 184 -22.71 -0.38 -25.17
C GLN A 184 -22.56 -0.21 -26.68
N ARG A 185 -21.40 0.29 -27.13
CA ARG A 185 -21.11 0.51 -28.55
C ARG A 185 -20.51 -0.71 -29.25
N LYS A 186 -20.28 -1.82 -28.53
CA LYS A 186 -19.56 -3.02 -29.01
C LYS A 186 -18.23 -2.63 -29.68
N ALA A 187 -17.49 -1.72 -29.07
CA ALA A 187 -16.26 -1.15 -29.61
C ALA A 187 -15.06 -1.51 -28.73
N ARG A 188 -13.87 -1.65 -29.35
CA ARG A 188 -12.61 -1.88 -28.63
C ARG A 188 -12.14 -0.67 -27.82
N PHE A 189 -12.71 0.50 -28.09
CA PHE A 189 -12.30 1.76 -27.47
C PHE A 189 -13.49 2.60 -27.02
N ALA A 190 -13.25 3.48 -26.06
CA ALA A 190 -14.16 4.53 -25.63
C ALA A 190 -13.42 5.87 -25.65
N LYS A 191 -14.16 6.94 -25.99
CA LYS A 191 -13.69 8.32 -25.91
C LYS A 191 -14.32 9.01 -24.72
N LEU A 192 -13.50 9.72 -23.94
CA LEU A 192 -13.94 10.51 -22.79
C LEU A 192 -13.40 11.93 -22.91
N LYS A 193 -14.20 12.92 -22.51
CA LYS A 193 -13.75 14.30 -22.32
C LYS A 193 -13.35 14.48 -20.86
N ILE A 194 -12.13 14.88 -20.61
CA ILE A 194 -11.59 15.09 -19.25
C ILE A 194 -11.12 16.53 -19.15
N CYS A 195 -11.64 17.25 -18.16
CA CYS A 195 -11.16 18.59 -17.83
C CYS A 195 -9.98 18.47 -16.88
N VAL A 196 -8.87 19.13 -17.19
CA VAL A 196 -7.68 19.12 -16.33
C VAL A 196 -7.19 20.56 -16.17
N TYR A 197 -7.21 21.06 -14.94
CA TYR A 197 -6.86 22.45 -14.64
C TYR A 197 -6.18 22.57 -13.29
N LYS A 198 -5.08 23.32 -13.25
CA LYS A 198 -4.32 23.54 -12.01
C LYS A 198 -4.98 24.59 -11.11
N GLU A 199 -5.37 25.72 -11.69
CA GLU A 199 -5.90 26.87 -10.97
C GLU A 199 -7.43 26.94 -11.07
N GLU A 200 -8.09 27.36 -9.98
CA GLU A 200 -9.56 27.39 -9.87
C GLU A 200 -10.22 28.28 -10.96
N MET A 201 -9.52 29.34 -11.40
CA MET A 201 -10.08 30.44 -12.19
C MET A 201 -9.26 30.81 -13.44
N PRO A 202 -9.26 30.00 -14.52
CA PRO A 202 -8.89 30.48 -15.84
C PRO A 202 -10.10 31.22 -16.43
N VAL A 203 -10.37 32.43 -15.96
CA VAL A 203 -11.46 33.27 -16.47
C VAL A 203 -10.87 34.44 -17.24
N THR A 204 -11.18 34.55 -18.53
CA THR A 204 -10.72 35.66 -19.37
C THR A 204 -11.90 36.54 -19.74
N PRO A 205 -11.82 37.88 -19.55
CA PRO A 205 -12.77 38.80 -20.15
C PRO A 205 -12.56 38.85 -21.67
N TYR A 206 -13.64 38.85 -22.46
CA TYR A 206 -13.57 39.00 -23.93
C TYR A 206 -13.08 40.40 -24.34
N GLU A 207 -13.37 41.41 -23.51
CA GLU A 207 -12.99 42.80 -23.73
C GLU A 207 -12.04 43.26 -22.63
N ARG A 208 -10.93 43.90 -23.02
CA ARG A 208 -9.96 44.50 -22.10
C ARG A 208 -10.74 45.42 -21.16
N PRO A 209 -10.89 45.12 -19.86
CA PRO A 209 -11.62 46.00 -18.97
C PRO A 209 -10.93 47.35 -19.01
N LEU A 210 -11.69 48.44 -19.21
CA LEU A 210 -11.15 49.78 -19.09
C LEU A 210 -10.47 49.86 -17.72
N PHE A 211 -9.15 50.07 -17.72
CA PHE A 211 -8.33 50.12 -16.52
C PHE A 211 -8.97 51.09 -15.51
N ASN A 212 -9.29 50.58 -14.31
CA ASN A 212 -9.49 51.27 -13.02
C ASN A 212 -10.71 50.88 -12.17
N SER A 213 -11.46 49.81 -12.43
CA SER A 213 -12.60 49.46 -11.53
C SER A 213 -12.87 47.97 -11.32
N LEU A 214 -11.84 47.14 -11.17
CA LEU A 214 -12.02 45.77 -10.67
C LEU A 214 -11.44 45.65 -9.26
N ARG A 215 -12.11 46.25 -8.28
CA ARG A 215 -12.06 45.73 -6.91
C ARG A 215 -12.91 44.47 -6.89
N PHE A 216 -12.27 43.31 -6.72
CA PHE A 216 -12.94 42.08 -6.33
C PHE A 216 -13.39 42.23 -4.85
N GLU A 217 -14.42 43.03 -4.59
CA GLU A 217 -15.11 43.00 -3.29
C GLU A 217 -16.01 41.77 -3.29
N ARG A 218 -15.47 40.66 -2.77
CA ARG A 218 -16.20 39.40 -2.58
C ARG A 218 -17.23 39.59 -1.47
N SER A 219 -18.50 39.77 -1.82
CA SER A 219 -19.60 39.60 -0.87
C SER A 219 -19.86 38.10 -0.67
N GLU A 220 -20.03 37.64 0.58
CA GLU A 220 -20.33 36.23 0.91
C GLU A 220 -21.63 35.73 0.23
N SER A 221 -22.50 36.64 -0.19
CA SER A 221 -23.73 36.36 -0.92
C SER A 221 -23.54 35.96 -2.39
N GLU A 222 -22.47 36.43 -3.06
CA GLU A 222 -22.22 36.18 -4.49
C GLU A 222 -21.37 34.92 -4.76
N ALA A 223 -20.70 34.38 -3.74
CA ALA A 223 -19.95 33.12 -3.85
C ALA A 223 -20.85 31.92 -4.23
N LYS A 224 -22.17 32.03 -4.00
CA LYS A 224 -23.16 30.99 -4.35
C LYS A 224 -23.57 30.97 -5.83
N LEU A 225 -23.11 31.90 -6.66
CA LEU A 225 -23.51 32.03 -8.09
C LEU A 225 -22.50 31.44 -9.09
N PHE A 226 -21.36 30.91 -8.64
CA PHE A 226 -20.23 30.52 -9.50
C PHE A 226 -20.04 29.00 -9.69
N GLU A 227 -21.10 28.21 -9.58
CA GLU A 227 -20.99 26.76 -9.76
C GLU A 227 -21.06 26.37 -11.26
N HIS A 228 -19.96 26.59 -11.99
CA HIS A 228 -19.81 26.12 -13.35
C HIS A 228 -19.14 24.74 -13.43
N HIS A 229 -19.92 23.78 -13.90
CA HIS A 229 -19.44 22.46 -14.33
C HIS A 229 -19.25 22.45 -15.85
N CYS A 230 -18.03 22.15 -16.30
CA CYS A 230 -17.74 21.94 -17.71
C CYS A 230 -18.49 20.70 -18.22
N GLU A 231 -18.88 20.69 -19.48
CA GLU A 231 -19.52 19.52 -20.12
C GLU A 231 -18.46 18.44 -20.44
N VAL A 232 -18.00 17.76 -19.39
CA VAL A 232 -16.97 16.72 -19.42
C VAL A 232 -17.38 15.52 -18.57
N ASP A 233 -16.71 14.39 -18.77
CA ASP A 233 -16.99 13.14 -18.06
C ASP A 233 -16.38 13.11 -16.66
N VAL A 234 -15.16 13.66 -16.54
CA VAL A 234 -14.34 13.70 -15.33
C VAL A 234 -13.57 15.03 -15.30
N SER A 235 -13.35 15.57 -14.11
CA SER A 235 -12.56 16.78 -13.90
C SER A 235 -11.47 16.54 -12.87
N PHE A 236 -10.24 16.95 -13.18
CA PHE A 236 -9.14 17.04 -12.24
C PHE A 236 -8.79 18.51 -12.02
N GLY A 237 -8.84 18.94 -10.76
CA GLY A 237 -8.51 20.30 -10.39
C GLY A 237 -9.51 20.93 -9.42
N PRO A 238 -9.14 22.06 -8.80
CA PRO A 238 -7.78 22.62 -8.81
C PRO A 238 -6.83 21.81 -7.90
N TRP A 239 -5.53 22.05 -7.99
CA TRP A 239 -4.54 21.50 -7.04
C TRP A 239 -3.40 22.48 -6.78
N GLU A 240 -2.78 22.37 -5.59
CA GLU A 240 -1.73 23.30 -5.14
C GLU A 240 -0.29 22.80 -5.40
N ALA A 241 -0.11 21.54 -5.79
CA ALA A 241 1.20 20.96 -6.02
C ALA A 241 1.99 21.64 -7.15
N VAL A 242 3.34 21.54 -7.08
CA VAL A 242 4.26 22.11 -8.08
C VAL A 242 4.05 21.50 -9.46
N ALA A 243 3.75 20.20 -9.53
CA ALA A 243 3.50 19.47 -10.76
C ALA A 243 2.44 20.14 -11.64
N ASP A 244 2.64 20.02 -12.94
CA ASP A 244 1.82 20.65 -13.96
C ASP A 244 0.75 19.71 -14.53
N VAL A 245 0.02 20.20 -15.53
CA VAL A 245 -1.04 19.44 -16.18
C VAL A 245 -0.47 18.21 -16.90
N TYR A 246 0.71 18.30 -17.51
CA TYR A 246 1.31 17.19 -18.25
C TYR A 246 1.81 16.09 -17.32
N ASP A 247 2.34 16.45 -16.15
CA ASP A 247 2.70 15.49 -15.10
C ASP A 247 1.49 14.64 -14.69
N LEU A 248 0.33 15.29 -14.51
CA LEU A 248 -0.91 14.61 -14.15
C LEU A 248 -1.42 13.72 -15.30
N LEU A 249 -1.41 14.22 -16.55
CA LEU A 249 -1.79 13.43 -17.72
C LEU A 249 -0.92 12.18 -17.86
N HIS A 250 0.39 12.32 -17.66
CA HIS A 250 1.32 11.19 -17.67
C HIS A 250 1.01 10.18 -16.55
N CYS A 251 0.68 10.65 -15.34
CA CYS A 251 0.27 9.77 -14.24
C CYS A 251 -1.00 8.98 -14.57
N ILE A 252 -2.02 9.63 -15.14
CA ILE A 252 -3.26 8.97 -15.55
C ILE A 252 -2.97 7.87 -16.57
N VAL A 253 -2.21 8.17 -17.63
CA VAL A 253 -1.85 7.18 -18.66
C VAL A 253 -1.04 6.02 -18.07
N SER A 254 -0.04 6.32 -17.24
CA SER A 254 0.78 5.31 -16.59
C SER A 254 -0.04 4.40 -15.67
N ASP A 255 -0.97 4.96 -14.90
CA ASP A 255 -1.82 4.17 -14.00
C ASP A 255 -2.85 3.32 -14.77
N LEU A 256 -3.36 3.80 -15.91
CA LEU A 256 -4.17 2.95 -16.80
C LEU A 256 -3.34 1.81 -17.41
N ALA A 257 -2.10 2.09 -17.84
CA ALA A 257 -1.20 1.10 -18.41
C ALA A 257 -0.82 -0.01 -17.41
N THR A 258 -0.59 0.33 -16.13
CA THR A 258 -0.34 -0.67 -15.08
C THR A 258 -1.52 -1.61 -14.83
N ARG A 259 -2.74 -1.18 -15.20
CA ARG A 259 -3.96 -2.00 -15.18
C ARG A 259 -4.18 -2.76 -16.50
N GLY A 260 -3.22 -2.72 -17.42
CA GLY A 260 -3.29 -3.36 -18.74
C GLY A 260 -4.17 -2.64 -19.75
N ILE A 261 -4.44 -1.34 -19.55
CA ILE A 261 -5.34 -0.54 -20.39
C ILE A 261 -4.53 0.52 -21.13
N ASN A 262 -4.67 0.55 -22.45
CA ASN A 262 -3.99 1.55 -23.27
C ASN A 262 -4.83 2.83 -23.36
N ALA A 263 -4.20 3.98 -23.19
CA ALA A 263 -4.87 5.27 -23.27
C ALA A 263 -4.00 6.30 -24.01
N ASP A 264 -4.58 6.96 -25.00
CA ASP A 264 -4.02 8.12 -25.67
C ASP A 264 -4.82 9.36 -25.30
N HIS A 265 -4.20 10.53 -25.24
CA HIS A 265 -4.92 11.79 -25.02
C HIS A 265 -4.48 12.88 -25.98
N GLN A 266 -5.40 13.80 -26.27
CA GLN A 266 -5.12 15.03 -27.02
C GLN A 266 -5.92 16.19 -26.45
N CYS A 267 -5.34 17.40 -26.47
CA CYS A 267 -6.07 18.61 -26.11
C CYS A 267 -7.04 18.95 -27.25
N ILE A 268 -8.34 19.07 -26.95
CA ILE A 268 -9.38 19.41 -27.93
C ILE A 268 -9.85 20.86 -27.83
N GLY A 269 -9.26 21.63 -26.91
CA GLY A 269 -9.54 23.05 -26.71
C GLY A 269 -9.82 23.37 -25.25
N VAL A 270 -10.60 24.42 -25.05
CA VAL A 270 -11.02 24.91 -23.73
C VAL A 270 -12.54 24.88 -23.66
N CYS A 271 -13.08 24.85 -22.44
CA CYS A 271 -14.47 25.22 -22.23
C CYS A 271 -14.71 26.62 -22.80
N ASP A 272 -15.95 26.90 -23.24
CA ASP A 272 -16.35 28.21 -23.74
C ASP A 272 -17.73 28.62 -23.19
N LYS A 273 -18.11 28.05 -22.03
CA LYS A 273 -19.40 28.36 -21.42
C LYS A 273 -19.36 29.77 -20.83
N HIS A 274 -20.35 30.57 -21.22
CA HIS A 274 -20.60 31.88 -20.64
C HIS A 274 -20.95 31.76 -19.15
N LEU A 275 -20.32 32.57 -18.31
CA LEU A 275 -20.54 32.59 -16.87
C LEU A 275 -21.40 33.79 -16.47
N ILE A 276 -20.84 35.00 -16.59
CA ILE A 276 -21.51 36.28 -16.31
C ILE A 276 -20.79 37.42 -17.04
N ASN A 277 -21.51 38.50 -17.40
CA ASN A 277 -20.95 39.65 -18.11
C ASN A 277 -20.16 39.24 -19.37
N HIS A 278 -18.86 39.58 -19.46
CA HIS A 278 -17.97 39.19 -20.55
C HIS A 278 -17.02 38.03 -20.18
N TYR A 279 -17.34 37.27 -19.12
CA TYR A 279 -16.51 36.20 -18.60
C TYR A 279 -16.96 34.82 -19.09
N TYR A 280 -15.98 34.03 -19.53
CA TYR A 280 -16.16 32.66 -20.01
C TYR A 280 -15.26 31.73 -19.21
N CYS A 281 -15.73 30.50 -18.98
CA CYS A 281 -14.84 29.44 -18.52
C CYS A 281 -13.83 29.15 -19.64
N LYS A 282 -12.55 29.04 -19.32
CA LYS A 282 -11.49 28.64 -20.27
C LYS A 282 -10.70 27.42 -19.79
N ARG A 283 -11.32 26.55 -19.00
CA ARG A 283 -10.67 25.33 -18.51
C ARG A 283 -10.30 24.40 -19.67
N PRO A 284 -9.06 23.86 -19.74
CA PRO A 284 -8.65 22.94 -20.79
C PRO A 284 -9.42 21.63 -20.77
N ILE A 285 -9.77 21.13 -21.96
CA ILE A 285 -10.47 19.86 -22.14
C ILE A 285 -9.62 18.94 -23.02
N TYR A 286 -9.41 17.74 -22.52
CA TYR A 286 -8.66 16.67 -23.19
C TYR A 286 -9.62 15.56 -23.62
N GLU A 287 -9.45 15.03 -24.83
CA GLU A 287 -10.09 13.80 -25.25
C GLU A 287 -9.16 12.63 -24.97
N PHE A 288 -9.60 11.71 -24.11
CA PHE A 288 -8.93 10.44 -23.84
C PHE A 288 -9.56 9.34 -24.67
N LYS A 289 -8.74 8.59 -25.40
CA LYS A 289 -9.13 7.39 -26.15
C LYS A 289 -8.58 6.16 -25.41
N ILE A 290 -9.48 5.46 -24.71
CA ILE A 290 -9.16 4.29 -23.89
C ILE A 290 -9.45 3.03 -24.69
N THR A 291 -8.47 2.14 -24.81
CA THR A 291 -8.51 0.91 -25.63
C THR A 291 -8.25 -0.33 -24.76
N TRP A 292 -9.09 -1.35 -24.93
CA TRP A 292 -9.09 -2.54 -24.08
C TRP A 292 -8.29 -3.73 -24.63
N TRP A 293 -8.22 -3.90 -25.96
CA TRP A 293 -7.45 -4.93 -26.66
C TRP A 293 -7.16 -4.53 -28.12
#